data_AF-A0A1M3DWT2-F1
#
_entry.id   AF-A0A1M3DWT2-F1
#
_cell.length_a   1.000
_cell.length_b   1.000
_cell.length_c   1.000
_cell.angle_alpha   90.00
_cell.angle_beta   90.00
_cell.angle_gamma   90.00
#
_symmetry.space_group_name_H-M   'P 1'
#
loop_
_entity.id
_entity.type
_entity.pdbx_description
1 polymer ?
#
loop_
_entity_poly.entity_id
_entity_poly.type
_entity_poly.pdbx_seq_one_letter_code
_entity_poly.pdbx_strand_id
1 'polypeptide(L)'
;MSLSPQSIEILLDLIEIKMGYMHVQDRDDAKELLKLRYCRQELLKMLDGVKHTPRKKGSSEGQMKFPRQVIRALRKQNHSQ
;
A
#
# COMPACT_ATOMS: atom_id res chain seq x y z
N MET A 1 21.27 -4.66 7.01
CA MET A 1 21.41 -5.12 5.61
C MET A 1 20.53 -4.26 4.73
N SER A 2 21.07 -3.66 3.68
CA SER A 2 20.30 -2.92 2.67
C SER A 2 20.01 -3.84 1.49
N LEU A 3 18.77 -3.86 1.01
CA LEU A 3 18.40 -4.57 -0.21
C LEU A 3 18.99 -3.85 -1.43
N SER A 4 19.37 -4.60 -2.47
CA SER A 4 19.79 -4.00 -3.74
C SER A 4 18.58 -3.39 -4.47
N PRO A 5 18.78 -2.37 -5.33
CA PRO A 5 17.70 -1.80 -6.14
C PRO A 5 16.95 -2.85 -6.96
N GLN A 6 17.70 -3.78 -7.56
CA GLN A 6 17.15 -4.88 -8.34
C GLN A 6 16.27 -5.80 -7.50
N SER A 7 16.68 -6.10 -6.25
CA SER A 7 15.83 -6.87 -5.34
C SER A 7 14.54 -6.12 -4.98
N ILE A 8 14.58 -4.79 -4.83
CA ILE A 8 13.40 -3.97 -4.56
C ILE A 8 12.44 -3.97 -5.76
N GLU A 9 12.96 -3.85 -6.99
CA GLU A 9 12.17 -3.93 -8.22
C GLU A 9 11.46 -5.28 -8.35
N ILE A 10 12.18 -6.38 -8.12
CA ILE A 10 11.59 -7.74 -8.12
C ILE A 10 10.49 -7.86 -7.06
N LEU A 11 10.69 -7.32 -5.86
CA LEU A 11 9.67 -7.35 -4.80
C LEU A 11 8.43 -6.53 -5.16
N LEU A 12 8.60 -5.39 -5.86
CA LEU A 12 7.49 -4.59 -6.36
C LEU A 12 6.66 -5.37 -7.40
N ASP A 13 7.32 -6.04 -8.34
CA ASP A 13 6.66 -6.88 -9.34
C ASP A 13 5.85 -8.01 -8.68
N LEU A 14 6.43 -8.69 -7.69
CA LEU A 14 5.76 -9.75 -6.96
C LEU A 14 4.51 -9.26 -6.21
N ILE A 15 4.56 -8.04 -5.65
CA ILE A 15 3.40 -7.43 -4.99
C ILE A 15 2.30 -7.08 -6.00
N GLU A 16 2.66 -6.52 -7.15
CA GLU A 16 1.71 -6.22 -8.22
C GLU A 16 1.00 -7.49 -8.73
N ILE A 17 1.78 -8.55 -8.96
CA ILE A 17 1.26 -9.88 -9.30
C ILE A 17 0.28 -10.34 -8.22
N LYS A 18 0.70 -10.39 -6.95
CA LYS A 18 -0.16 -10.88 -5.86
C LYS A 18 -1.45 -10.06 -5.74
N MET A 19 -1.38 -8.74 -5.84
CA MET A 19 -2.58 -7.88 -5.82
C MET A 19 -3.49 -8.12 -7.02
N GLY A 20 -2.94 -8.37 -8.21
CA GLY A 20 -3.70 -8.63 -9.43
C GLY A 20 -4.50 -9.94 -9.38
N TYR A 21 -3.99 -10.95 -8.68
CA TYR A 21 -4.69 -12.23 -8.47
C TYR A 21 -5.59 -12.25 -7.23
N MET A 22 -5.50 -11.24 -6.35
CA MET A 22 -6.34 -11.19 -5.15
C MET A 22 -7.78 -10.82 -5.48
N HIS A 23 -8.71 -11.69 -5.10
CA HIS A 23 -10.14 -11.40 -5.10
C HIS A 23 -10.59 -11.06 -3.68
N VAL A 24 -11.20 -9.89 -3.49
CA VAL A 24 -11.66 -9.45 -2.18
C VAL A 24 -13.08 -9.97 -1.95
N GLN A 25 -13.22 -11.02 -1.14
CA GLN A 25 -14.51 -11.61 -0.78
C GLN A 25 -14.98 -11.11 0.57
N ASP A 26 -14.06 -10.89 1.50
CA ASP A 26 -14.37 -10.48 2.86
C ASP A 26 -13.47 -9.36 3.41
N ARG A 27 -13.67 -9.07 4.70
CA ARG A 27 -12.95 -8.00 5.41
C ARG A 27 -11.48 -8.34 5.62
N ASP A 28 -11.11 -9.61 5.75
CA ASP A 28 -9.74 -10.02 5.96
C ASP A 28 -8.94 -9.98 4.64
N ASP A 29 -9.56 -10.33 3.52
CA ASP A 29 -8.99 -10.08 2.19
C ASP A 29 -8.73 -8.59 1.96
N ALA A 30 -9.67 -7.74 2.36
CA ALA A 30 -9.53 -6.29 2.24
C ALA A 30 -8.36 -5.75 3.10
N LYS A 31 -8.16 -6.31 4.31
CA LYS A 31 -7.01 -5.97 5.16
C LYS A 31 -5.69 -6.44 4.53
N GLU A 32 -5.66 -7.65 3.99
CA GLU A 32 -4.46 -8.19 3.34
C GLU A 32 -4.08 -7.38 2.10
N LEU A 33 -5.06 -6.99 1.27
CA LEU A 33 -4.82 -6.10 0.14
C LEU A 33 -4.28 -4.73 0.60
N LEU A 34 -4.72 -4.24 1.75
CA LEU A 34 -4.25 -2.98 2.33
C LEU A 34 -2.80 -3.08 2.82
N LYS A 35 -2.42 -4.22 3.44
CA LYS A 35 -1.02 -4.49 3.79
C LYS A 35 -0.13 -4.52 2.56
N LEU A 36 -0.55 -5.18 1.47
CA LEU A 36 0.23 -5.24 0.22
C LEU A 36 0.45 -3.85 -0.39
N ARG A 37 -0.59 -3.00 -0.38
CA ARG A 37 -0.46 -1.60 -0.82
C ARG A 37 0.51 -0.80 0.06
N TYR A 38 0.51 -1.05 1.37
CA TYR A 38 1.43 -0.41 2.29
C TYR A 38 2.88 -0.86 2.03
N CYS A 39 3.13 -2.16 1.91
CA CYS A 39 4.43 -2.72 1.55
C CYS A 39 4.95 -2.14 0.22
N ARG A 40 4.09 -2.00 -0.80
CA ARG A 40 4.44 -1.35 -2.06
C ARG A 40 4.92 0.09 -1.88
N GLN A 41 4.22 0.87 -1.06
CA GLN A 41 4.63 2.26 -0.79
C GLN A 41 5.96 2.34 -0.03
N GLU A 42 6.21 1.43 0.91
CA GLU A 42 7.49 1.37 1.62
C GLU A 42 8.64 1.02 0.67
N LEU A 43 8.45 0.03 -0.21
CA LEU A 43 9.46 -0.37 -1.20
C LEU A 43 9.75 0.75 -2.20
N LEU A 44 8.73 1.50 -2.66
CA LEU A 44 8.93 2.66 -3.52
C LEU A 44 9.75 3.75 -2.82
N LYS A 45 9.44 4.06 -1.55
CA LYS A 45 10.24 5.00 -0.74
C LYS A 45 11.68 4.53 -0.55
N MET A 46 11.89 3.22 -0.39
CA MET A 46 13.25 2.66 -0.32
C MET A 46 13.99 2.82 -1.66
N LEU A 47 13.32 2.58 -2.78
CA LEU A 47 13.89 2.75 -4.12
C LEU A 47 14.25 4.23 -4.40
N ASP A 48 13.38 5.16 -4.01
CA ASP A 48 13.63 6.61 -4.14
C ASP A 48 14.73 7.08 -3.17
N GLY A 49 14.75 6.54 -1.95
CA GLY A 49 15.78 6.82 -0.95
C GLY A 49 17.17 6.32 -1.33
N VAL A 50 17.27 5.24 -2.13
CA VAL A 50 18.55 4.81 -2.71
C VAL A 50 19.05 5.79 -3.78
N LYS A 51 18.15 6.48 -4.49
CA LYS A 51 18.50 7.46 -5.53
C LYS A 51 18.88 8.82 -4.95
N HIS A 52 18.49 9.13 -3.70
CA HIS A 52 18.76 10.41 -3.06
C HIS A 52 19.16 10.26 -1.58
N THR A 53 20.44 10.48 -1.28
CA THR A 53 20.85 11.02 0.03
C THR A 53 21.43 12.41 -0.20
N PRO A 54 21.26 13.41 0.70
CA PRO A 54 20.30 13.57 1.79
C PRO A 54 19.43 14.85 1.64
N ARG A 55 18.22 14.89 2.23
CA ARG A 55 17.78 16.08 2.99
C ARG A 55 16.53 15.82 3.83
N LYS A 56 16.67 16.04 5.14
CA LYS A 56 15.56 16.35 6.06
C LYS A 56 14.83 17.61 5.56
N LYS A 57 13.51 17.55 5.41
CA LYS A 57 12.51 18.47 5.99
C LYS A 57 11.14 18.31 5.30
N GLY A 58 10.09 18.22 6.12
CA GLY A 58 8.79 18.79 5.81
C GLY A 58 7.79 17.88 5.13
N SER A 59 6.82 17.43 5.93
CA SER A 59 5.38 17.48 5.65
C SER A 59 4.93 17.34 4.18
N SER A 60 4.31 16.21 3.87
CA SER A 60 3.21 16.19 2.91
C SER A 60 2.23 15.12 3.35
N GLU A 61 1.11 15.58 3.90
CA GLU A 61 -0.09 14.81 4.19
C GLU A 61 -0.44 13.91 3.00
N GLY A 62 -0.11 12.63 3.11
CA GLY A 62 -0.74 11.60 2.31
C GLY A 62 -2.13 11.36 2.87
N GLN A 63 -3.05 12.31 2.67
CA GLN A 63 -4.46 12.16 3.02
C GLN A 63 -4.98 10.94 2.23
N MET A 64 -5.06 9.79 2.90
CA MET A 64 -5.63 8.56 2.35
C MET A 64 -7.10 8.80 2.04
N LYS A 65 -7.39 9.17 0.78
CA LYS A 65 -8.77 9.20 0.28
C LYS A 65 -9.18 7.77 -0.04
N PHE A 66 -9.91 7.16 0.89
CA PHE A 66 -10.59 5.89 0.64
C PHE A 66 -11.46 6.02 -0.62
N PRO A 67 -11.46 5.03 -1.52
CA PRO A 67 -12.44 4.97 -2.61
C PRO A 67 -13.84 5.10 -2.02
N ARG A 68 -14.71 5.94 -2.61
CA ARG A 68 -16.08 6.22 -2.10
C ARG A 68 -16.87 4.94 -1.79
N GLN A 69 -16.56 3.85 -2.48
CA GLN A 69 -17.15 2.53 -2.29
C GLN A 69 -16.82 1.92 -0.91
N VAL A 70 -15.60 2.11 -0.41
CA VAL A 70 -15.15 1.61 0.91
C VAL A 70 -15.82 2.39 2.04
N ILE A 71 -15.90 3.72 1.92
CA ILE A 71 -16.64 4.57 2.88
C ILE A 71 -18.12 4.15 2.92
N ARG A 72 -18.71 3.86 1.76
CA ARG A 72 -20.11 3.44 1.65
C ARG A 72 -20.36 2.05 2.23
N ALA A 73 -19.44 1.12 2.05
CA ALA A 73 -19.51 -0.23 2.63
C ALA A 73 -19.42 -0.21 4.16
N LEU A 74 -18.53 0.62 4.72
CA LEU A 74 -18.36 0.78 6.17
C LEU A 74 -19.58 1.45 6.83
N ARG A 75 -20.22 2.42 6.14
CA ARG A 75 -21.42 3.10 6.66
C ARG A 75 -22.66 2.20 6.66
N LYS A 76 -22.80 1.29 5.68
CA LYS A 76 -23.92 0.33 5.63
C LYS A 76 -23.89 -0.68 6.78
N GLN A 77 -22.71 -1.03 7.29
CA GLN A 77 -22.57 -2.00 8.38
C GLN A 77 -22.85 -1.44 9.78
N ASN A 78 -22.88 -0.10 9.97
CA ASN A 78 -23.13 0.51 11.29
C ASN A 78 -24.61 0.85 11.55
N HIS A 79 -25.47 0.80 10.53
CA HIS A 79 -26.86 1.27 10.64
C HIS A 79 -27.89 0.13 10.76
N SER A 80 -27.43 -1.10 11.03
CA SER A 80 -28.27 -2.29 11.16
C SER A 80 -28.30 -2.88 12.58
N GLN A 81 -27.97 -2.08 13.59
CA GLN A 81 -28.43 -2.30 14.96
C GLN A 81 -29.50 -1.26 15.31
#